data_AF-A0A087SFZ3-F1
#
_entry.id   AF-A0A087SFZ3-F1
#
_cell.length_a   1.000
_cell.length_b   1.000
_cell.length_c   1.000
_cell.angle_alpha   90.00
_cell.angle_beta   90.00
_cell.angle_gamma   90.00
#
_symmetry.space_group_name_H-M   'P 1'
#
loop_
_entity.id
_entity.type
_entity.pdbx_description
1 polymer ?
#
loop_
_entity_poly.entity_id
_entity_poly.type
_entity_poly.pdbx_seq_one_letter_code
_entity_poly.pdbx_strand_id
1 'polypeptide(L)'
;MADSDGIRSAVVMLGAAALLLGASDASLASEAPHQHPALNMVVGSLADNDAFWPNVLRYISFFFSVLLGTAYVAIQPIIKLLKKPSTAVFTVAALAFALFLLKGTVSAMLGVGTAQDLPPL
;
A
#
# COMPACT_ATOMS: atom_id res chain seq x y z
N MET A 1 -26.15 41.00 9.80
CA MET A 1 -26.29 39.72 9.09
C MET A 1 -25.11 39.65 8.13
N ALA A 2 -23.97 39.14 8.62
CA ALA A 2 -22.71 39.18 7.88
C ALA A 2 -22.69 38.02 6.87
N ASP A 3 -22.48 38.38 5.62
CA ASP A 3 -22.55 37.55 4.42
C ASP A 3 -21.53 36.40 4.48
N SER A 4 -22.01 35.16 4.62
CA SER A 4 -21.19 33.95 4.71
C SER A 4 -20.52 33.56 3.39
N ASP A 5 -20.90 34.22 2.30
CA ASP A 5 -20.47 33.90 0.94
C ASP A 5 -19.14 34.60 0.56
N GLY A 6 -18.84 35.74 1.20
CA GLY A 6 -17.55 36.43 1.04
C GLY A 6 -16.35 35.64 1.58
N ILE A 7 -16.50 34.94 2.72
CA ILE A 7 -15.39 34.18 3.33
C ILE A 7 -15.07 32.91 2.52
N ARG A 8 -16.11 32.26 1.98
CA ARG A 8 -15.95 31.07 1.13
C ARG A 8 -15.24 31.41 -0.18
N SER A 9 -15.57 32.55 -0.77
CA SER A 9 -14.93 33.02 -2.01
C SER A 9 -13.47 33.42 -1.81
N ALA A 10 -13.13 34.02 -0.66
CA ALA A 10 -11.76 34.38 -0.32
C ALA A 10 -10.86 33.13 -0.16
N VAL A 11 -11.36 32.06 0.46
CA VAL A 11 -10.61 30.80 0.63
C VAL A 11 -10.38 30.09 -0.72
N VAL A 12 -11.36 30.12 -1.62
CA VAL A 12 -11.23 29.54 -2.97
C VAL A 12 -10.23 30.34 -3.82
N MET A 13 -10.21 31.67 -3.71
CA MET A 13 -9.25 32.52 -4.42
C MET A 13 -7.81 32.34 -3.90
N LEU A 14 -7.63 32.14 -2.59
CA LEU A 14 -6.32 31.83 -1.99
C LEU A 14 -5.80 30.44 -2.41
N GLY A 15 -6.70 29.45 -2.51
CA GLY A 15 -6.39 28.12 -3.02
C GLY A 15 -6.05 28.10 -4.51
N ALA A 16 -6.73 28.90 -5.33
CA ALA A 16 -6.45 29.02 -6.76
C ALA A 16 -5.13 29.78 -7.04
N ALA A 17 -4.80 30.81 -6.25
CA ALA A 17 -3.53 31.52 -6.35
C ALA A 17 -2.33 30.61 -6.00
N ALA A 18 -2.47 29.71 -5.02
CA ALA A 18 -1.45 28.72 -4.70
C ALA A 18 -1.23 27.69 -5.83
N LEU A 19 -2.29 27.34 -6.56
CA LEU A 19 -2.21 26.45 -7.73
C LEU A 19 -1.57 27.12 -8.96
N LEU A 20 -1.74 28.44 -9.13
CA LEU A 20 -1.15 29.18 -10.25
C LEU A 20 0.29 29.63 -9.99
N LEU A 21 0.67 29.90 -8.73
CA LEU A 21 2.05 30.20 -8.36
C LEU A 21 2.96 28.96 -8.36
N GLY A 22 2.39 27.76 -8.28
CA GLY A 22 3.12 26.49 -8.39
C GLY A 22 3.49 26.07 -9.82
N ALA A 23 3.01 26.77 -10.85
CA ALA A 23 3.25 26.42 -12.26
C ALA A 23 4.34 27.28 -12.95
N SER A 24 4.81 28.36 -12.31
CA SER A 24 5.75 29.31 -12.93
C SER A 24 7.23 28.89 -12.91
N ASP A 25 7.61 27.91 -12.10
CA ASP A 25 9.01 27.42 -12.03
C ASP A 25 9.28 26.18 -12.91
N ALA A 26 8.47 25.95 -13.96
CA ALA A 26 8.69 24.87 -14.91
C ALA A 26 9.78 25.17 -15.97
N SER A 27 10.51 26.29 -15.87
CA SER A 27 11.44 26.73 -16.93
C SER A 27 12.91 26.91 -16.52
N LEU A 28 13.29 26.67 -15.27
CA LEU A 28 14.68 26.76 -14.84
C LEU A 28 15.10 25.49 -14.11
N ALA A 29 15.78 24.62 -14.86
CA ALA A 29 16.85 23.71 -14.43
C ALA A 29 16.66 22.30 -15.02
N SER A 30 17.14 22.17 -16.25
CA SER A 30 17.71 20.93 -16.74
C SER A 30 18.96 20.57 -15.92
N GLU A 31 18.87 19.74 -14.88
CA GLU A 31 20.00 18.92 -14.41
C GLU A 31 19.61 17.84 -13.36
N ALA A 32 20.08 16.61 -13.64
CA ALA A 32 20.39 15.51 -12.73
C ALA A 32 19.25 14.61 -12.18
N PRO A 33 19.52 13.30 -11.97
CA PRO A 33 18.54 12.30 -11.54
C PRO A 33 18.10 12.59 -10.10
N HIS A 34 16.92 13.17 -9.94
CA HIS A 34 16.39 13.53 -8.63
C HIS A 34 16.00 12.28 -7.83
N GLN A 35 16.92 11.72 -7.03
CA GLN A 35 16.53 11.03 -5.80
C GLN A 35 15.70 12.02 -4.98
N HIS A 36 14.40 11.76 -4.79
CA HIS A 36 13.43 12.65 -4.15
C HIS A 36 13.85 13.05 -2.71
N PRO A 37 14.54 14.19 -2.49
CA PRO A 37 15.11 14.55 -1.18
C PRO A 37 14.02 14.96 -0.21
N ALA A 38 12.95 15.56 -0.74
CA ALA A 38 11.77 15.96 0.02
C ALA A 38 11.02 14.76 0.62
N LEU A 39 10.94 13.62 -0.09
CA LEU A 39 10.28 12.43 0.43
C LEU A 39 11.11 11.82 1.56
N ASN A 40 12.43 11.74 1.40
CA ASN A 40 13.32 11.27 2.48
C ASN A 40 13.32 12.20 3.70
N MET A 41 13.23 13.52 3.50
CA MET A 41 13.10 14.49 4.59
C MET A 41 11.78 14.32 5.35
N VAL A 42 10.67 14.13 4.63
CA VAL A 42 9.35 13.87 5.23
C VAL A 42 9.34 12.53 5.96
N VAL A 43 9.79 11.45 5.32
CA VAL A 43 9.84 10.11 5.93
C VAL A 43 10.77 10.08 7.16
N GLY A 44 11.93 10.73 7.09
CA GLY A 44 12.84 10.88 8.25
C GLY A 44 12.19 11.67 9.38
N SER A 45 11.53 12.79 9.07
CA SER A 45 10.81 13.60 10.06
C SER A 45 9.60 12.87 10.67
N LEU A 46 8.95 11.95 9.95
CA LEU A 46 7.87 11.12 10.48
C LEU A 46 8.41 10.00 11.37
N ALA A 47 9.55 9.42 11.01
CA ALA A 47 10.20 8.36 11.75
C ALA A 47 10.70 8.85 13.12
N ASP A 48 11.25 10.08 13.18
CA ASP A 48 11.77 10.71 14.39
C ASP A 48 10.69 11.39 15.26
N ASN A 49 9.41 11.34 14.86
CA ASN A 49 8.36 12.08 15.56
C ASN A 49 7.75 11.28 16.73
N ASP A 50 8.01 11.75 17.96
CA ASP A 50 7.48 11.16 19.20
C ASP A 50 5.95 11.16 19.31
N ALA A 51 5.22 11.96 18.53
CA ALA A 51 3.76 12.02 18.56
C ALA A 51 3.09 11.13 17.48
N PHE A 52 3.80 10.83 16.39
CA PHE A 52 3.26 10.02 15.29
C PHE A 52 3.07 8.56 15.71
N TRP A 53 4.11 7.92 16.25
CA TRP A 53 4.08 6.50 16.62
C TRP A 53 3.05 6.17 17.70
N PRO A 54 2.94 6.90 18.82
CA PRO A 54 1.91 6.62 19.83
C PRO A 54 0.49 6.78 19.29
N ASN A 55 0.29 7.73 18.37
CA ASN A 55 -1.01 7.90 17.71
C ASN A 55 -1.34 6.71 16.81
N VAL A 56 -0.39 6.24 15.98
CA VAL A 56 -0.60 5.06 15.11
C VAL A 56 -0.84 3.80 15.94
N LEU A 57 0.01 3.54 16.94
CA LEU A 57 -0.07 2.36 17.80
C LEU A 57 -1.41 2.26 18.54
N ARG A 58 -2.03 3.40 18.89
CA ARG A 58 -3.36 3.44 19.51
C ARG A 58 -4.45 2.75 18.67
N TYR A 59 -4.32 2.79 17.34
CA TYR A 59 -5.32 2.22 16.43
C TYR A 59 -5.00 0.80 15.95
N ILE A 60 -3.75 0.34 16.13
CA ILE A 60 -3.33 -1.00 15.69
C ILE A 60 -4.18 -2.11 16.33
N SER A 61 -4.57 -1.96 17.60
CA SER A 61 -5.44 -2.93 18.27
C SER A 61 -6.82 -3.05 17.60
N PHE A 62 -7.39 -1.95 17.10
CA PHE A 62 -8.63 -1.98 16.33
C PHE A 62 -8.44 -2.67 14.98
N PHE A 63 -7.31 -2.40 14.32
CA PHE A 63 -6.95 -3.08 13.07
C PHE A 63 -6.87 -4.60 13.27
N PHE A 64 -6.22 -5.07 14.33
CA PHE A 64 -6.18 -6.51 14.65
C PHE A 64 -7.57 -7.08 14.91
N SER A 65 -8.44 -6.39 15.65
CA SER A 65 -9.80 -6.85 15.89
C SER A 65 -10.60 -7.01 14.58
N VAL A 66 -10.56 -5.99 13.72
CA VAL A 66 -11.24 -6.01 12.41
C VAL A 66 -10.65 -7.09 11.51
N LEU A 67 -9.33 -7.21 11.47
CA LEU A 67 -8.62 -8.22 10.68
C LEU A 67 -8.96 -9.64 11.15
N LEU A 68 -9.03 -9.87 12.47
CA LEU A 68 -9.38 -11.16 13.05
C LEU A 68 -10.85 -11.53 12.78
N GLY A 69 -11.77 -10.58 12.92
CA GLY A 69 -13.18 -10.78 12.57
C GLY A 69 -13.38 -11.06 11.08
N THR A 70 -12.70 -10.30 10.22
CA THR A 70 -12.74 -10.50 8.77
C THR A 70 -12.14 -11.85 8.39
N ALA A 71 -10.99 -12.21 8.97
CA ALA A 71 -10.36 -13.51 8.76
C ALA A 71 -11.27 -14.65 9.20
N TYR A 72 -11.94 -14.53 10.35
CA TYR A 72 -12.87 -15.54 10.84
C TYR A 72 -14.01 -15.81 9.84
N VAL A 73 -14.65 -14.74 9.33
CA VAL A 73 -15.74 -14.86 8.35
C VAL A 73 -15.23 -15.43 7.01
N ALA A 74 -14.04 -15.03 6.57
CA ALA A 74 -13.43 -15.51 5.34
C ALA A 74 -13.04 -17.00 5.40
N ILE A 75 -12.59 -17.48 6.57
CA ILE A 75 -12.16 -18.87 6.78
C ILE A 75 -13.36 -19.82 7.00
N GLN A 76 -14.47 -19.32 7.55
CA GLN A 76 -15.67 -20.11 7.81
C GLN A 76 -16.18 -20.94 6.60
N PRO A 77 -16.32 -20.40 5.37
CA PRO A 77 -16.72 -21.20 4.22
C PRO A 77 -15.69 -22.27 3.85
N ILE A 78 -14.39 -21.97 3.97
CA ILE A 78 -13.30 -22.92 3.70
C ILE A 78 -13.40 -24.13 4.62
N ILE A 79 -13.59 -23.92 5.93
CA ILE A 79 -13.78 -25.00 6.91
C ILE A 79 -15.04 -25.82 6.59
N LYS A 80 -16.14 -25.18 6.16
CA LYS A 80 -17.37 -25.89 5.75
C LYS A 80 -17.14 -26.76 4.52
N LEU A 81 -16.34 -26.31 3.55
CA LEU A 81 -16.01 -27.08 2.35
C LEU A 81 -15.12 -28.29 2.68
N LEU A 82 -14.19 -28.14 3.64
CA LEU A 82 -13.33 -29.23 4.10
C LEU A 82 -14.08 -30.36 4.83
N LYS A 83 -15.25 -30.07 5.41
CA LYS A 83 -16.10 -31.10 6.05
C LYS A 83 -16.75 -32.07 5.07
N LYS A 84 -16.86 -31.72 3.78
CA LYS A 84 -17.40 -32.62 2.74
C LYS A 84 -16.23 -33.25 1.98
N PRO A 85 -16.06 -34.59 1.98
CA PRO A 85 -14.88 -35.24 1.41
C PRO A 85 -14.68 -34.94 -0.08
N SER A 86 -15.76 -34.84 -0.85
CA SER A 86 -15.71 -34.47 -2.28
C SER A 86 -15.22 -33.03 -2.49
N THR A 87 -15.69 -32.08 -1.67
CA THR A 87 -15.37 -30.65 -1.83
C THR A 87 -14.05 -30.26 -1.14
N ALA A 88 -13.60 -31.05 -0.17
CA ALA A 88 -12.34 -30.88 0.53
C ALA A 88 -11.15 -30.98 -0.42
N VAL A 89 -11.16 -31.97 -1.32
CA VAL A 89 -10.09 -32.18 -2.30
C VAL A 89 -9.95 -30.97 -3.21
N PHE A 90 -11.06 -30.45 -3.75
CA PHE A 90 -11.03 -29.24 -4.59
C PHE A 90 -10.54 -28.00 -3.83
N THR A 91 -10.93 -27.87 -2.56
CA THR A 91 -10.50 -26.73 -1.72
C THR A 91 -9.00 -26.77 -1.47
N VAL A 92 -8.46 -27.94 -1.11
CA VAL A 92 -7.02 -28.13 -0.90
C VAL A 92 -6.25 -27.98 -2.21
N ALA A 93 -6.76 -28.53 -3.32
CA ALA A 93 -6.15 -28.40 -4.63
C ALA A 93 -6.11 -26.94 -5.10
N ALA A 94 -7.20 -26.19 -4.92
CA ALA A 94 -7.25 -24.76 -5.23
C ALA A 94 -6.26 -23.95 -4.39
N LEU A 95 -6.13 -24.27 -3.10
CA LEU A 95 -5.17 -23.60 -2.23
C LEU A 95 -3.72 -23.91 -2.63
N ALA A 96 -3.40 -25.18 -2.89
CA ALA A 96 -2.09 -25.60 -3.37
C ALA A 96 -1.76 -24.95 -4.73
N PHE A 97 -2.74 -24.85 -5.62
CA PHE A 97 -2.60 -24.21 -6.92
C PHE A 97 -2.33 -22.70 -6.79
N ALA A 98 -3.04 -22.01 -5.89
CA ALA A 98 -2.78 -20.60 -5.60
C ALA A 98 -1.35 -20.37 -5.07
N LEU A 99 -0.88 -21.23 -4.15
CA LEU A 99 0.49 -21.16 -3.64
C LEU A 99 1.53 -21.48 -4.72
N PHE A 100 1.23 -22.43 -5.61
CA PHE A 100 2.10 -22.76 -6.74
C PHE A 100 2.26 -21.58 -7.69
N LEU A 101 1.17 -20.88 -8.03
CA LEU A 101 1.22 -19.67 -8.85
C LEU A 101 2.00 -18.55 -8.14
N LEU A 102 1.77 -18.34 -6.85
CA LEU A 102 2.50 -17.34 -6.08
C LEU A 102 4.01 -17.64 -6.07
N LYS A 103 4.39 -18.90 -5.81
CA LYS A 103 5.78 -19.34 -5.91
C LYS A 103 6.34 -19.10 -7.30
N GLY A 104 5.58 -19.42 -8.35
CA GLY A 104 5.98 -19.18 -9.73
C GLY A 104 6.26 -17.71 -10.01
N THR A 105 5.35 -16.82 -9.64
CA THR A 105 5.51 -15.36 -9.78
C THR A 105 6.73 -14.85 -9.03
N VAL A 106 6.88 -15.24 -7.76
CA VAL A 106 8.02 -14.81 -6.93
C VAL A 106 9.34 -15.35 -7.49
N SER A 107 9.40 -16.62 -7.89
CA SER A 107 10.59 -17.23 -8.50
C SER A 107 10.97 -16.55 -9.81
N ALA A 108 9.97 -16.20 -10.64
CA ALA A 108 10.18 -15.49 -11.89
C ALA A 108 10.71 -14.07 -11.66
N MET A 109 10.15 -13.35 -10.68
CA MET A 109 10.59 -11.99 -10.32
C MET A 109 11.97 -11.98 -9.67
N LEU A 110 12.30 -12.99 -8.88
CA LEU A 110 13.61 -13.14 -8.24
C LEU A 110 14.65 -13.83 -9.13
N GLY A 111 14.28 -14.32 -10.32
CA GLY A 111 15.17 -15.02 -11.25
C GLY A 111 15.68 -16.39 -10.74
N VAL A 112 15.17 -16.88 -9.61
CA VAL A 112 15.60 -18.14 -8.99
C VAL A 112 15.04 -19.31 -9.81
N GLY A 113 15.91 -20.24 -10.23
CA GLY A 113 15.52 -21.41 -11.05
C GLY A 113 15.62 -21.20 -12.56
N THR A 114 16.33 -20.17 -13.03
CA THR A 114 16.73 -20.04 -14.43
C THR A 114 18.00 -20.88 -14.71
N ALA A 115 18.19 -21.35 -15.95
CA ALA A 115 19.29 -22.23 -16.37
C ALA A 115 20.72 -21.67 -16.20
N GLN A 116 20.86 -20.50 -15.56
CA GLN A 116 22.14 -19.82 -15.31
C GLN A 116 22.91 -20.39 -14.10
N ASP A 117 22.30 -21.31 -13.34
CA ASP A 117 22.94 -22.05 -12.24
C ASP A 117 23.72 -23.31 -12.70
N LEU A 118 23.84 -23.57 -14.01
CA LEU A 118 24.63 -24.70 -14.52
C LEU A 118 26.11 -24.28 -14.71
N PRO A 119 27.10 -25.02 -14.16
CA PRO A 119 28.50 -24.77 -14.48
C PRO A 119 28.74 -24.93 -15.98
N PRO A 120 29.60 -24.09 -16.59
CA PRO A 120 29.93 -24.21 -18.01
C PRO A 120 30.52 -25.60 -18.29
N LEU A 121 29.96 -26.30 -19.28
CA LEU A 121 30.49 -27.55 -19.82
C LEU A 121 31.77 -27.29 -20.62
#